data_AF-A0AAD3W7C3-F1
#
_entry.id   AF-A0AAD3W7C3-F1
#
_cell.length_a   1.000
_cell.length_b   1.000
_cell.length_c   1.000
_cell.angle_alpha   90.00
_cell.angle_beta   90.00
_cell.angle_gamma   90.00
#
_symmetry.space_group_name_H-M   'P 1'
#
loop_
_entity.id
_entity.type
_entity.pdbx_description
1 polymer ?
#
loop_
_entity_poly.entity_id
_entity_poly.type
_entity_poly.pdbx_seq_one_letter_code
_entity_poly.pdbx_strand_id
1 'polypeptide(L)'
;MGAVQYTPDDPLPSPFIAVCYPSQEEAKQAAKIVLSLQNGTRPFESGPKVYVGDTQVKVRVRPAGGDVLVQVFAYAEPSHLTASIYAASRVGRDLYKAFRRLVEIGKTYTFTVAAGDRLLTEELDLLKYNLDEKEVGS
;
A
#
# COMPACT_ATOMS: atom_id res chain seq x y z
N MET A 1 -22.22 0.62 -19.21
CA MET A 1 -20.77 0.41 -19.09
C MET A 1 -20.09 1.68 -19.59
N GLY A 2 -19.42 2.42 -18.71
CA GLY A 2 -18.63 3.58 -19.11
C GLY A 2 -17.22 3.14 -19.47
N ALA A 3 -16.77 3.40 -20.69
CA ALA A 3 -15.40 3.18 -21.10
C ALA A 3 -14.53 4.28 -20.48
N VAL A 4 -13.53 3.91 -19.69
CA VAL A 4 -12.52 4.84 -19.21
C VAL A 4 -11.61 5.17 -20.40
N GLN A 5 -11.66 6.41 -20.87
CA GLN A 5 -10.72 6.94 -21.85
C GLN A 5 -9.47 7.41 -21.11
N TYR A 6 -8.34 6.76 -21.36
CA TYR A 6 -7.03 7.21 -20.90
C TYR A 6 -6.49 8.27 -21.87
N THR A 7 -6.38 9.52 -21.43
CA THR A 7 -5.61 10.54 -22.15
C THR A 7 -4.12 10.47 -21.77
N PRO A 8 -3.19 10.85 -22.67
CA PRO A 8 -1.74 10.79 -22.42
C PRO A 8 -1.26 11.60 -21.21
N ASP A 9 -2.04 12.60 -20.78
CA ASP A 9 -1.78 13.48 -19.63
C ASP A 9 -2.48 13.02 -18.34
N ASP A 10 -3.16 11.88 -18.36
CA ASP A 10 -3.73 11.30 -17.14
C ASP A 10 -2.63 10.43 -16.52
N PRO A 11 -1.91 10.88 -15.47
CA PRO A 11 -0.93 10.03 -14.82
C PRO A 11 -1.69 8.80 -14.36
N LEU A 12 -1.36 7.64 -14.92
CA LEU A 12 -1.95 6.36 -14.52
C LEU A 12 -2.12 6.40 -12.99
N PRO A 13 -3.35 6.30 -12.45
CA PRO A 13 -3.54 6.43 -11.02
C PRO A 13 -2.64 5.38 -10.37
N SER A 14 -1.70 5.84 -9.55
CA SER A 14 -0.72 4.95 -8.93
C SER A 14 -1.51 3.84 -8.23
N PRO A 15 -1.31 2.56 -8.59
CA PRO A 15 -1.99 1.49 -7.90
C PRO A 15 -1.65 1.59 -6.42
N PHE A 16 -2.63 1.39 -5.55
CA PHE A 16 -2.43 1.58 -4.11
C PHE A 16 -2.91 0.39 -3.30
N ILE A 17 -2.31 0.27 -2.12
CA ILE A 17 -2.78 -0.58 -1.03
C ILE A 17 -2.97 0.33 0.16
N ALA A 18 -4.17 0.31 0.74
CA ALA A 18 -4.48 1.10 1.91
C ALA A 18 -4.98 0.24 3.06
N VAL A 19 -4.60 0.60 4.28
CA VAL A 19 -5.31 0.11 5.48
C VAL A 19 -6.42 1.10 5.77
N CYS A 20 -7.66 0.62 5.71
CA CYS A 20 -8.84 1.42 6.04
C CYS A 20 -9.15 1.32 7.53
N TYR A 21 -9.29 2.47 8.17
CA TYR A 21 -9.67 2.60 9.58
C TYR A 21 -11.12 3.09 9.72
N PRO A 22 -11.78 2.83 10.86
CA PRO A 22 -13.15 3.28 11.13
C PRO A 22 -13.33 4.80 11.10
N SER A 23 -12.28 5.56 11.42
CA SER A 23 -12.32 7.01 11.52
C SER A 23 -11.06 7.66 10.94
N GLN A 24 -11.18 8.93 10.52
CA GLN A 24 -10.02 9.70 10.07
C GLN A 24 -8.99 9.89 11.19
N GLU A 25 -9.43 10.01 12.45
CA GLU A 25 -8.53 10.16 13.59
C GLU A 25 -7.68 8.91 13.80
N GLU A 26 -8.29 7.72 13.78
CA GLU A 26 -7.55 6.45 13.86
C GLU A 26 -6.61 6.26 12.68
N ALA A 27 -7.05 6.61 11.46
CA ALA A 27 -6.19 6.56 10.27
C ALA A 27 -4.98 7.48 10.42
N LYS A 28 -5.15 8.70 10.93
CA LYS A 28 -4.06 9.66 11.19
C LYS A 28 -3.11 9.17 12.27
N GLN A 29 -3.62 8.55 13.34
CA GLN A 29 -2.80 7.96 14.38
C GLN A 29 -1.98 6.80 13.82
N ALA A 30 -2.59 5.92 13.02
CA ALA A 30 -1.88 4.86 12.32
C ALA A 30 -0.81 5.40 11.37
N ALA A 31 -1.11 6.44 10.58
CA ALA A 31 -0.13 7.10 9.73
C ALA A 31 1.09 7.59 10.52
N LYS A 32 0.88 8.22 11.69
CA LYS A 32 1.99 8.64 12.57
C LYS A 32 2.84 7.46 13.05
N ILE A 33 2.21 6.34 13.41
CA ILE A 33 2.94 5.12 13.80
C ILE A 33 3.76 4.60 12.61
N VAL A 34 3.15 4.51 11.41
CA VAL A 34 3.87 4.10 10.20
C VAL A 34 5.07 5.02 9.94
N LEU A 35 4.87 6.33 10.02
CA LEU A 35 5.93 7.33 9.79
C LEU A 35 7.10 7.18 10.76
N SER A 36 6.82 6.77 12.00
CA SER A 36 7.87 6.50 13.01
C SER A 36 8.66 5.22 12.75
N LEU A 37 8.11 4.30 11.95
CA LEU A 37 8.69 2.98 11.64
C LEU A 37 9.38 2.93 10.28
N GLN A 38 8.82 3.63 9.29
CA GLN A 38 9.34 3.64 7.92
C GLN A 38 10.74 4.23 7.89
N ASN A 39 11.58 3.72 6.99
CA ASN A 39 12.98 4.13 6.84
C ASN A 39 13.31 4.70 5.46
N GLY A 40 12.28 5.10 4.71
CA GLY A 40 12.43 5.73 3.41
C GLY A 40 12.94 7.17 3.50
N THR A 41 13.42 7.68 2.37
CA THR A 41 13.79 9.08 2.22
C THR A 41 12.61 9.88 1.70
N ARG A 42 12.42 11.10 2.20
CA ARG A 42 11.44 12.05 1.67
C ARG A 42 12.15 12.95 0.65
N PRO A 43 11.90 12.79 -0.67
CA PRO A 43 12.64 13.54 -1.70
C PRO A 43 12.26 15.02 -1.75
N PHE A 44 11.07 15.39 -1.25
CA PHE A 44 10.59 16.77 -1.24
C PHE A 44 10.35 17.24 0.20
N GLU A 45 11.01 18.32 0.61
CA GLU A 45 10.88 18.88 1.96
C GLU A 45 9.51 19.54 2.20
N SER A 46 8.96 20.15 1.15
CA SER A 46 7.63 20.77 1.14
C SER A 46 6.65 19.97 0.28
N GLY A 47 5.35 20.07 0.60
CA GLY A 47 4.29 19.34 -0.10
C GLY A 47 3.95 17.98 0.51
N PRO A 48 3.38 17.05 -0.27
CA PRO A 48 2.89 15.76 0.23
C PRO A 48 3.95 14.93 0.97
N LYS A 49 3.50 14.10 1.91
CA LYS A 49 4.36 13.22 2.71
C LYS A 49 4.64 11.92 1.96
N VAL A 50 5.42 12.03 0.88
CA VAL A 50 5.83 10.88 0.05
C VAL A 50 7.21 10.40 0.47
N TYR A 51 7.34 9.10 0.75
CA TYR A 51 8.60 8.47 1.13
C TYR A 51 8.94 7.38 0.12
N VAL A 52 10.21 7.33 -0.30
CA VAL A 52 10.72 6.35 -1.26
C VAL A 52 11.81 5.49 -0.63
N GLY A 53 11.98 4.26 -1.11
CA GLY A 53 13.00 3.36 -0.61
C GLY A 53 12.71 2.74 0.77
N ASP A 54 11.47 2.88 1.28
CA ASP A 54 11.06 2.24 2.52
C ASP A 54 11.09 0.70 2.41
N THR A 55 11.68 0.07 3.43
CA THR A 55 11.84 -1.39 3.55
C THR A 55 11.25 -1.96 4.84
N GLN A 56 10.90 -1.12 5.82
CA GLN A 56 10.36 -1.56 7.11
C GLN A 56 8.89 -1.93 7.03
N VAL A 57 8.10 -1.18 6.26
CA VAL A 57 6.70 -1.52 6.02
C VAL A 57 6.63 -2.54 4.89
N LYS A 58 6.15 -3.74 5.16
CA LYS A 58 6.10 -4.82 4.17
C LYS A 58 4.68 -5.06 3.73
N VAL A 59 4.52 -5.23 2.43
CA VAL A 59 3.30 -5.76 1.84
C VAL A 59 3.62 -7.14 1.29
N ARG A 60 2.90 -8.14 1.80
CA ARG A 60 2.99 -9.53 1.37
C ARG A 60 1.70 -9.94 0.73
N VAL A 61 1.83 -10.68 -0.37
CA VAL A 61 0.69 -11.23 -1.08
C VAL A 61 0.86 -12.73 -1.28
N ARG A 62 -0.21 -13.49 -1.02
CA ARG A 62 -0.22 -14.95 -1.17
C ARG A 62 -1.60 -15.47 -1.59
N PRO A 63 -1.67 -16.66 -2.21
CA PRO A 63 -2.94 -17.34 -2.47
C PRO A 63 -3.75 -17.58 -1.21
N ALA A 64 -5.07 -17.50 -1.32
CA ALA A 64 -5.99 -17.75 -0.21
C ALA A 64 -7.32 -18.37 -0.66
N GLY A 65 -7.26 -19.50 -1.38
CA GLY A 65 -8.43 -20.29 -1.77
C GLY A 65 -9.36 -19.55 -2.73
N GLY A 66 -9.10 -19.64 -4.03
CA GLY A 66 -9.79 -18.84 -5.05
C GLY A 66 -9.34 -17.37 -5.07
N ASP A 67 -9.19 -16.77 -3.90
CA ASP A 67 -8.80 -15.38 -3.67
C ASP A 67 -7.29 -15.21 -3.42
N VAL A 68 -6.92 -13.96 -3.14
CA VAL A 68 -5.58 -13.53 -2.76
C VAL A 68 -5.65 -12.86 -1.38
N LEU A 69 -4.74 -13.22 -0.47
CA LEU A 69 -4.58 -12.53 0.81
C LEU A 69 -3.47 -11.49 0.69
N VAL A 70 -3.82 -10.24 0.93
CA VAL A 70 -2.89 -9.10 1.01
C VAL A 70 -2.68 -8.79 2.49
N GLN A 71 -1.42 -8.71 2.91
CA GLN A 71 -1.03 -8.43 4.29
C GLN A 71 -0.07 -7.25 4.31
N VAL A 72 -0.35 -6.28 5.17
CA VAL A 72 0.55 -5.17 5.47
C VAL A 72 1.04 -5.35 6.89
N PHE A 73 2.35 -5.25 7.10
CA PHE A 73 2.91 -5.34 8.43
C PHE A 73 4.23 -4.57 8.57
N ALA A 74 4.50 -4.11 9.78
CA ALA A 74 5.76 -3.49 10.16
C ALA A 74 6.10 -3.88 11.61
N TYR A 75 7.39 -4.06 11.88
CA TYR A 75 7.91 -4.36 13.21
C TYR A 75 8.76 -3.18 13.66
N ALA A 76 8.62 -2.76 14.92
CA ALA A 76 9.53 -1.77 15.52
C ALA A 76 10.98 -2.25 15.55
N GLU A 77 11.18 -3.55 15.82
CA GLU A 77 12.48 -4.19 15.76
C GLU A 77 12.37 -5.51 14.98
N PRO A 78 13.28 -5.81 14.03
CA PRO A 78 13.22 -7.05 13.24
C PRO A 78 13.29 -8.34 14.07
N SER A 79 13.85 -8.27 15.29
CA SER A 79 13.94 -9.37 16.26
C SER A 79 12.63 -9.61 17.02
N HIS A 80 11.70 -8.66 17.02
CA HIS A 80 10.43 -8.79 17.74
C HIS A 80 9.45 -9.69 16.97
N LEU A 81 8.78 -10.58 17.71
CA LEU A 81 7.71 -11.42 17.16
C LEU A 81 6.38 -10.67 17.04
N THR A 82 6.24 -9.53 17.73
CA THR A 82 5.03 -8.70 17.74
C THR A 82 5.15 -7.59 16.70
N ALA A 83 4.25 -7.59 15.71
CA ALA A 83 4.16 -6.53 14.72
C ALA A 83 3.55 -5.26 15.36
N SER A 84 4.16 -4.10 15.10
CA SER A 84 3.62 -2.80 15.50
C SER A 84 2.43 -2.39 14.64
N ILE A 85 2.40 -2.89 13.40
CA ILE A 85 1.27 -2.76 12.48
C ILE A 85 1.04 -4.12 11.84
N TYR A 86 -0.22 -4.54 11.81
CA TYR A 86 -0.65 -5.69 11.04
C TYR A 86 -2.08 -5.48 10.53
N ALA A 87 -2.25 -5.56 9.22
CA ALA A 87 -3.55 -5.57 8.57
C ALA A 87 -3.55 -6.65 7.48
N ALA A 88 -4.67 -7.33 7.31
CA ALA A 88 -4.81 -8.36 6.28
C ALA A 88 -6.22 -8.33 5.70
N SER A 89 -6.32 -8.48 4.38
CA SER A 89 -7.59 -8.55 3.68
C SER A 89 -7.54 -9.56 2.55
N ARG A 90 -8.68 -10.22 2.30
CA ARG A 90 -8.87 -11.04 1.11
C ARG A 90 -9.36 -10.16 -0.03
N VAL A 91 -8.72 -10.32 -1.17
CA VAL A 91 -9.01 -9.57 -2.40
C VAL A 91 -9.31 -10.59 -3.49
N GLY A 92 -10.38 -10.33 -4.25
CA GLY A 92 -10.73 -11.17 -5.40
C GLY A 92 -9.60 -11.22 -6.42
N ARG A 93 -9.40 -12.39 -7.02
CA ARG A 93 -8.27 -12.65 -7.93
C ARG A 93 -8.21 -11.68 -9.12
N ASP A 94 -9.36 -11.28 -9.66
CA ASP A 94 -9.41 -10.39 -10.82
C ASP A 94 -9.02 -8.95 -10.46
N LEU A 95 -9.45 -8.46 -9.30
CA LEU A 95 -9.01 -7.16 -8.78
C LEU A 95 -7.51 -7.15 -8.53
N TYR A 96 -6.98 -8.23 -7.95
CA TYR A 96 -5.54 -8.37 -7.74
C TYR A 96 -4.76 -8.41 -9.06
N LYS A 97 -5.24 -9.15 -10.07
CA LYS A 97 -4.62 -9.16 -11.40
C LYS A 97 -4.59 -7.76 -12.03
N ALA A 98 -5.68 -6.99 -11.91
CA ALA A 98 -5.73 -5.62 -12.40
C ALA A 98 -4.72 -4.72 -11.66
N PHE A 99 -4.68 -4.79 -10.33
CA PHE A 99 -3.66 -4.09 -9.53
C PHE A 99 -2.25 -4.46 -9.98
N ARG A 100 -1.93 -5.76 -10.05
CA ARG A 100 -0.60 -6.25 -10.44
C ARG A 100 -0.20 -5.74 -11.82
N ARG A 101 -1.13 -5.69 -12.77
CA ARG A 101 -0.87 -5.17 -14.11
C ARG A 101 -0.46 -3.69 -14.08
N LEU A 102 -1.12 -2.88 -13.24
CA LEU A 102 -0.73 -1.47 -13.04
C LEU A 102 0.66 -1.37 -12.40
N VAL A 103 0.97 -2.21 -11.41
CA VAL A 103 2.31 -2.26 -10.80
C VAL A 103 3.38 -2.67 -11.81
N GLU A 104 3.10 -3.63 -12.68
CA GLU A 104 4.01 -4.07 -13.76
C GLU A 104 4.32 -2.94 -14.74
N ILE A 105 3.34 -2.06 -15.02
CA ILE A 105 3.49 -0.91 -15.91
C ILE A 105 4.26 0.22 -15.20
N GLY A 106 3.77 0.65 -14.03
CA GLY A 106 4.34 1.78 -13.28
C GLY A 106 5.59 1.46 -12.47
N LYS A 107 5.96 0.17 -12.38
CA LYS A 107 7.06 -0.38 -11.54
C LYS A 107 7.00 0.00 -10.07
N THR A 108 5.85 0.50 -9.63
CA THR A 108 5.62 1.08 -8.31
C THR A 108 4.17 0.91 -7.90
N TYR A 109 3.92 0.96 -6.60
CA TYR A 109 2.61 1.16 -6.01
C TYR A 109 2.74 2.02 -4.76
N THR A 110 1.64 2.64 -4.34
CA THR A 110 1.61 3.44 -3.12
C THR A 110 1.00 2.64 -1.97
N PHE A 111 1.66 2.63 -0.83
CA PHE A 111 1.03 2.23 0.43
C PHE A 111 0.59 3.48 1.22
N THR A 112 -0.66 3.49 1.68
CA THR A 112 -1.24 4.62 2.44
C THR A 112 -2.26 4.13 3.48
N VAL A 113 -2.92 5.06 4.16
CA VAL A 113 -4.07 4.80 5.05
C VAL A 113 -5.33 5.45 4.50
N ALA A 114 -6.48 4.91 4.88
CA ALA A 114 -7.78 5.41 4.47
C ALA A 114 -8.75 5.47 5.66
N ALA A 115 -9.82 6.24 5.51
CA ALA A 115 -10.98 6.19 6.39
C ALA A 115 -12.25 6.26 5.53
N GLY A 116 -13.06 5.19 5.56
CA GLY A 116 -14.17 5.02 4.65
C GLY A 116 -13.71 4.93 3.19
N ASP A 117 -14.24 5.80 2.34
CA ASP A 117 -13.92 5.92 0.92
C ASP A 117 -12.78 6.91 0.62
N ARG A 118 -12.19 7.53 1.64
CA ARG A 118 -11.17 8.57 1.50
C ARG A 118 -9.77 8.05 1.84
N LEU A 119 -8.88 8.10 0.86
CA LEU A 119 -7.43 7.95 1.08
C LEU A 119 -6.89 9.22 1.77
N LEU A 120 -5.95 9.05 2.69
CA LEU A 120 -5.28 10.15 3.39
C LEU A 120 -3.83 10.31 2.90
N THR A 121 -3.67 10.57 1.61
CA THR A 121 -2.36 10.70 0.92
C THR A 121 -1.51 11.88 1.44
N GLU A 122 -2.14 12.89 2.05
CA GLU A 122 -1.43 13.99 2.72
C GLU A 122 -0.75 13.54 4.03
N GLU A 123 -1.25 12.46 4.63
CA GLU A 123 -0.75 11.97 5.92
C GLU A 123 0.36 10.94 5.74
N LEU A 124 0.28 10.11 4.70
CA LEU A 124 1.25 9.06 4.42
C LEU A 124 1.12 8.57 2.98
N ASP A 125 2.20 8.67 2.21
CA ASP A 125 2.38 7.90 0.98
C ASP A 125 3.76 7.23 1.02
N LEU A 126 3.79 5.90 1.07
CA LEU A 126 5.02 5.14 0.88
C LEU A 126 5.05 4.60 -0.53
N LEU A 127 5.97 5.08 -1.36
CA LEU A 127 6.19 4.55 -2.69
C LEU A 127 7.00 3.25 -2.59
N LYS A 128 6.39 2.16 -3.04
CA LYS A 128 6.91 0.81 -2.95
C LYS A 128 7.22 0.26 -4.34
N TYR A 129 8.35 -0.44 -4.44
CA TYR A 129 8.81 -1.06 -5.69
C TYR A 129 8.70 -2.59 -5.67
N ASN A 130 8.63 -3.16 -4.46
CA ASN A 130 8.64 -4.60 -4.25
C ASN A 130 7.34 -5.03 -3.55
N LEU A 131 6.79 -6.13 -4.04
CA LEU A 131 5.69 -6.85 -3.42
C LEU A 131 6.24 -8.21 -3.01
N ASP A 132 6.13 -8.58 -1.73
CA ASP A 132 6.56 -9.91 -1.26
C ASP A 132 5.50 -10.93 -1.70
N GLU A 133 5.58 -11.35 -2.97
CA GLU A 133 4.73 -12.38 -3.55
C GLU A 133 5.31 -13.77 -3.27
N LYS A 134 4.57 -14.61 -2.55
CA LYS A 134 4.77 -16.06 -2.67
C LYS A 134 4.01 -16.51 -3.90
N GLU A 135 4.68 -17.24 -4.81
CA GLU A 135 4.12 -17.68 -6.09
C GLU A 135 2.65 -18.04 -5.95
N VAL A 136 1.81 -17.25 -6.61
CA VAL A 136 0.41 -17.57 -6.80
C VAL A 136 0.39 -18.66 -7.84
N GLY A 137 0.43 -19.91 -7.38
CA GLY A 137 0.46 -21.10 -8.24
C GLY A 137 -0.52 -20.96 -9.40
N SER A 138 0.05 -21.06 -10.60
CA SER A 138 -0.60 -21.03 -11.91
C SER A 138 -1.75 -22.03 -12.00
#